data_AF-A0A327VJY1-F1
#
_entry.id   AF-A0A327VJY1-F1
#
_cell.length_a   1.000
_cell.length_b   1.000
_cell.length_c   1.000
_cell.angle_alpha   90.00
_cell.angle_beta   90.00
_cell.angle_gamma   90.00
#
_symmetry.space_group_name_H-M   'P 1'
#
loop_
_entity.id
_entity.type
_entity.pdbx_description
1 polymer ?
#
loop_
_entity_poly.entity_id
_entity_poly.type
_entity_poly.pdbx_seq_one_letter_code
_entity_poly.pdbx_strand_id
1 'polypeptide(L)'
;MTPSEKPVLSRLIMRPEEIEQLHNFRYPALYKQLYADGMLNWGAFGPEWYQKIFPTLKEHPPLLLYANDLELLNTSMVADYMEEGMLFADPIHKFVPIATSGAGDWFALYYNLQDGEDVPVVLVWHDSNEACILAKNLQDFIFLQMLETVTDMDTNYPGLLASGDMADNCRKWLQSHAPYLTARQQEIIQSTFAKGTLTSAELRDILEAEINFQWMDSSFPYQEEI
;
A
#
# COMPACT_ATOMS: atom_id res chain seq x y z
N MET A 1 9.64 -12.31 41.63
CA MET A 1 9.04 -11.35 40.69
C MET A 1 9.14 -12.00 39.33
N THR A 2 8.07 -12.69 38.91
CA THR A 2 8.02 -13.44 37.65
C THR A 2 8.03 -12.44 36.48
N PRO A 3 8.70 -12.76 35.35
CA PRO A 3 8.51 -12.00 34.14
C PRO A 3 7.03 -12.08 33.77
N SER A 4 6.37 -10.93 33.67
CA SER A 4 5.05 -10.83 33.07
C SER A 4 5.19 -11.30 31.63
N GLU A 5 4.68 -12.50 31.32
CA GLU A 5 4.43 -12.92 29.94
C GLU A 5 3.47 -11.89 29.34
N LYS A 6 3.99 -10.94 28.55
CA LYS A 6 3.17 -10.18 27.63
C LYS A 6 2.48 -11.22 26.72
N PRO A 7 1.15 -11.18 26.54
CA PRO A 7 0.50 -12.05 25.57
C PRO A 7 1.13 -11.77 24.22
N VAL A 8 1.76 -12.77 23.60
CA VAL A 8 2.12 -12.70 22.19
C VAL A 8 0.78 -12.58 21.45
N LEU A 9 0.49 -11.41 20.89
CA LEU A 9 -0.73 -11.12 20.10
C LEU A 9 -0.80 -11.94 18.79
N SER A 10 0.12 -12.87 18.58
CA SER A 10 0.06 -13.81 17.47
C SER A 10 -1.18 -14.71 17.61
N ARG A 11 -2.20 -14.45 16.78
CA ARG A 11 -3.06 -15.43 16.06
C ARG A 11 -4.51 -15.00 15.83
N LEU A 12 -4.93 -13.78 16.16
CA LEU A 12 -6.24 -13.28 15.76
C LEU A 12 -6.10 -12.12 14.77
N ILE A 13 -6.77 -12.25 13.62
CA ILE A 13 -7.00 -11.12 12.70
C ILE A 13 -7.70 -10.04 13.52
N MET A 14 -7.00 -8.93 13.76
CA MET A 14 -7.58 -7.79 14.47
C MET A 14 -8.47 -6.99 13.53
N ARG A 15 -9.53 -6.39 14.09
CA ARG A 15 -10.29 -5.37 13.37
C ARG A 15 -9.52 -4.06 13.41
N PRO A 16 -9.64 -3.20 12.37
CA PRO A 16 -8.98 -1.90 12.36
C PRO A 16 -9.22 -1.09 13.64
N GLU A 17 -10.44 -1.12 14.19
CA GLU A 17 -10.81 -0.39 15.41
C GLU A 17 -10.04 -0.87 16.67
N GLU A 18 -9.60 -2.12 16.69
CA GLU A 18 -8.81 -2.68 17.81
C GLU A 18 -7.37 -2.12 17.76
N ILE A 19 -6.80 -1.98 16.56
CA ILE A 19 -5.49 -1.37 16.34
C ILE A 19 -5.54 0.15 16.63
N GLU A 20 -6.60 0.82 16.17
CA GLU A 20 -6.87 2.24 16.48
C GLU A 20 -6.88 2.49 18.00
N GLN A 21 -7.53 1.61 18.77
CA GLN A 21 -7.57 1.69 20.24
C GLN A 21 -6.21 1.42 20.88
N LEU A 22 -5.48 0.41 20.38
CA LEU A 22 -4.18 0.02 20.93
C LEU A 22 -3.11 1.11 20.75
N HIS A 23 -3.12 1.80 19.61
CA HIS A 23 -2.09 2.77 19.24
C HIS A 23 -2.58 4.24 19.22
N ASN A 24 -3.83 4.49 19.63
CA ASN A 24 -4.45 5.82 19.75
C ASN A 24 -4.36 6.67 18.47
N PHE A 25 -4.84 6.11 17.36
CA PHE A 25 -5.02 6.82 16.08
C PHE A 25 -6.36 6.41 15.44
N ARG A 26 -6.68 6.98 14.28
CA ARG A 26 -7.84 6.56 13.47
C ARG A 26 -7.42 6.32 12.04
N TYR A 27 -7.70 5.13 11.52
CA TYR A 27 -7.55 4.85 10.10
C TYR A 27 -8.49 5.74 9.28
N PRO A 28 -8.05 6.14 8.07
CA PRO A 28 -8.93 6.75 7.08
C PRO A 28 -10.17 5.86 6.85
N ALA A 29 -11.32 6.48 6.61
CA ALA A 29 -12.56 5.75 6.34
C ALA A 29 -12.40 4.72 5.20
N LEU A 30 -11.62 5.07 4.17
CA LEU A 30 -11.31 4.18 3.04
C LEU A 30 -10.59 2.90 3.47
N TYR A 31 -9.65 2.96 4.42
CA TYR A 31 -8.96 1.75 4.90
C TYR A 31 -9.92 0.79 5.59
N LYS A 32 -10.86 1.31 6.39
CA LYS A 32 -11.92 0.51 7.03
C LYS A 32 -12.89 -0.07 6.01
N GLN A 33 -13.21 0.67 4.95
CA GLN A 33 -14.01 0.15 3.84
C GLN A 33 -13.29 -1.01 3.14
N LEU A 34 -12.01 -0.86 2.81
CA LEU A 34 -11.18 -1.92 2.22
C LEU A 34 -11.14 -3.18 3.10
N TYR A 35 -11.06 -3.01 4.43
CA TYR A 35 -11.16 -4.13 5.37
C TYR A 35 -12.53 -4.81 5.29
N ALA A 36 -13.62 -4.04 5.36
CA ALA A 36 -14.99 -4.56 5.33
C ALA A 36 -15.32 -5.29 4.01
N ASP A 37 -14.77 -4.80 2.91
CA ASP A 37 -14.92 -5.38 1.57
C ASP A 37 -13.97 -6.58 1.33
N GLY A 38 -13.12 -6.93 2.30
CA GLY A 38 -12.22 -8.09 2.23
C GLY A 38 -10.97 -7.86 1.37
N MET A 39 -10.65 -6.61 1.02
CA MET A 39 -9.52 -6.26 0.15
C MET A 39 -8.16 -6.36 0.83
N LEU A 40 -8.12 -6.49 2.16
CA LEU A 40 -6.87 -6.54 2.95
C LEU A 40 -6.34 -7.96 3.21
N ASN A 41 -6.59 -8.88 2.28
CA ASN A 41 -6.28 -10.30 2.47
C ASN A 41 -5.71 -10.94 1.20
N TRP A 42 -4.43 -11.31 1.24
CA TRP A 42 -3.76 -12.07 0.18
C TRP A 42 -3.73 -13.59 0.47
N GLY A 43 -4.38 -14.03 1.55
CA GLY A 43 -4.24 -15.38 2.07
C GLY A 43 -2.88 -15.60 2.74
N ALA A 44 -2.62 -16.85 3.13
CA ALA A 44 -1.38 -17.23 3.78
C ALA A 44 -0.27 -17.45 2.73
N PHE A 45 0.83 -16.71 2.84
CA PHE A 45 2.02 -16.93 2.03
C PHE A 45 2.65 -18.31 2.29
N GLY A 46 3.26 -18.87 1.26
CA GLY A 46 3.95 -20.14 1.32
C GLY A 46 4.41 -20.61 -0.06
N PRO A 47 5.18 -21.71 -0.14
CA PRO A 47 5.75 -22.19 -1.41
C PRO A 47 4.73 -22.46 -2.52
N GLU A 48 3.48 -22.75 -2.12
CA GLU A 48 2.39 -23.06 -3.05
C GLU A 48 1.47 -21.84 -3.33
N TRP A 49 1.75 -20.67 -2.76
CA TRP A 49 0.89 -19.49 -2.86
C TRP A 49 0.64 -19.11 -4.31
N TYR A 50 1.70 -19.09 -5.13
CA TYR A 50 1.61 -18.75 -6.54
C TYR A 50 0.77 -19.75 -7.35
N GLN A 51 0.83 -21.06 -7.05
CA GLN A 51 0.09 -22.06 -7.81
C GLN A 51 -1.34 -22.28 -7.30
N LYS A 52 -1.62 -22.05 -6.01
CA LYS A 52 -2.91 -22.38 -5.39
C LYS A 52 -3.73 -21.17 -5.00
N ILE A 53 -3.11 -20.10 -4.50
CA ILE A 53 -3.81 -18.95 -3.93
C ILE A 53 -3.93 -17.83 -4.97
N PHE A 54 -2.80 -17.41 -5.57
CA PHE A 54 -2.77 -16.34 -6.57
C PHE A 54 -3.82 -16.49 -7.68
N PRO A 55 -4.02 -17.67 -8.31
CA PRO A 55 -5.02 -17.81 -9.37
C PRO A 55 -6.45 -17.51 -8.91
N THR A 56 -6.75 -17.76 -7.63
CA THR A 56 -8.07 -17.47 -7.03
C THR A 56 -8.27 -15.98 -6.76
N LEU A 57 -7.20 -15.28 -6.39
CA LEU A 57 -7.21 -13.83 -6.15
C LEU A 57 -7.45 -13.05 -7.45
N LYS A 58 -7.06 -13.59 -8.60
CA LYS A 58 -7.25 -12.93 -9.90
C LYS A 58 -8.71 -12.64 -10.25
N GLU A 59 -9.67 -13.41 -9.73
CA GLU A 59 -11.09 -13.21 -10.02
C GLU A 59 -11.66 -11.95 -9.37
N HIS A 60 -11.10 -11.56 -8.22
CA HIS A 60 -11.39 -10.31 -7.53
C HIS A 60 -10.09 -9.83 -6.86
N PRO A 61 -9.20 -9.15 -7.61
CA PRO A 61 -7.89 -8.78 -7.10
C PRO A 61 -8.00 -7.93 -5.83
N PRO A 62 -7.41 -8.36 -4.69
CA PRO A 62 -7.36 -7.56 -3.46
C PRO A 62 -6.42 -6.36 -3.63
N LEU A 63 -6.39 -5.51 -2.61
CA LEU A 63 -5.61 -4.28 -2.61
C LEU A 63 -4.13 -4.58 -2.90
N LEU A 64 -3.54 -3.84 -3.84
CA LEU A 64 -2.12 -3.90 -4.23
C LEU A 64 -1.64 -5.24 -4.82
N LEU A 65 -2.52 -6.21 -5.15
CA LEU A 65 -2.10 -7.55 -5.64
C LEU A 65 -1.07 -7.48 -6.79
N TYR A 66 -1.24 -6.50 -7.66
CA TYR A 66 -0.42 -6.31 -8.86
C TYR A 66 0.58 -5.16 -8.74
N ALA A 67 0.65 -4.48 -7.60
CA ALA A 67 1.60 -3.39 -7.38
C ALA A 67 3.04 -3.92 -7.42
N ASN A 68 3.97 -3.08 -7.88
CA ASN A 68 5.38 -3.46 -8.00
C ASN A 68 6.06 -3.42 -6.64
N ASP A 69 6.79 -4.48 -6.30
CA ASP A 69 7.59 -4.60 -5.07
C ASP A 69 6.84 -4.19 -3.79
N LEU A 70 5.61 -4.68 -3.65
CA LEU A 70 4.71 -4.38 -2.56
C LEU A 70 4.08 -5.66 -2.04
N GLU A 71 4.07 -5.81 -0.72
CA GLU A 71 3.49 -6.93 0.01
C GLU A 71 2.51 -6.37 1.04
N LEU A 72 1.21 -6.66 0.86
CA LEU A 72 0.18 -6.10 1.72
C LEU A 72 0.27 -6.68 3.14
N LEU A 73 0.26 -5.80 4.14
CA LEU A 73 0.15 -6.22 5.53
C LEU A 73 -1.32 -6.45 5.89
N ASN A 74 -1.66 -7.66 6.33
CA ASN A 74 -2.95 -7.88 6.98
C ASN A 74 -2.97 -7.22 8.37
N THR A 75 -4.15 -7.07 8.95
CA THR A 75 -4.32 -6.33 10.22
C THR A 75 -3.54 -6.92 11.40
N SER A 76 -3.34 -8.24 11.46
CA SER A 76 -2.46 -8.83 12.50
C SER A 76 -1.00 -8.42 12.30
N MET A 77 -0.51 -8.43 11.06
CA MET A 77 0.86 -8.01 10.77
C MET A 77 1.05 -6.51 11.05
N VAL A 78 0.07 -5.66 10.74
CA VAL A 78 0.18 -4.23 11.07
C VAL A 78 0.40 -4.01 12.57
N ALA A 79 -0.34 -4.73 13.43
CA ALA A 79 -0.14 -4.62 14.87
C ALA A 79 1.25 -5.10 15.33
N ASP A 80 1.75 -6.20 14.76
CA ASP A 80 3.10 -6.70 15.05
C ASP A 80 4.17 -5.67 14.64
N TYR A 81 4.08 -5.13 13.42
CA TYR A 81 5.00 -4.11 12.92
C TYR A 81 4.92 -2.81 13.74
N MET A 82 3.74 -2.43 14.21
CA MET A 82 3.56 -1.27 15.08
C MET A 82 4.14 -1.48 16.49
N GLU A 83 4.15 -2.71 17.01
CA GLU A 83 4.80 -3.03 18.29
C GLU A 83 6.34 -3.08 18.14
N GLU A 84 6.83 -3.64 17.03
CA GLU A 84 8.27 -3.69 16.73
C GLU A 84 8.84 -2.30 16.42
N GLY A 85 8.07 -1.47 15.71
CA GLY A 85 8.47 -0.14 15.26
C GLY A 85 9.49 -0.17 14.12
N MET A 86 9.60 0.95 13.40
CA MET A 86 10.67 1.12 12.41
C MET A 86 12.00 1.29 13.14
N LEU A 87 13.00 0.51 12.73
CA LEU A 87 14.30 0.50 13.40
C LEU A 87 14.92 1.90 13.40
N PHE A 88 15.36 2.35 14.58
CA PHE A 88 15.99 3.66 14.84
C PHE A 88 15.13 4.90 14.55
N ALA A 89 13.84 4.76 14.24
CA ALA A 89 12.98 5.91 14.01
C ALA A 89 12.77 6.74 15.28
N ASP A 90 12.85 8.07 15.16
CA ASP A 90 12.50 8.99 16.24
C ASP A 90 11.01 8.81 16.59
N PRO A 91 10.65 8.62 17.87
CA PRO A 91 9.26 8.53 18.34
C PRO A 91 8.33 9.68 17.91
N ILE A 92 8.87 10.82 17.46
CA ILE A 92 8.09 11.92 16.89
C ILE A 92 7.36 11.50 15.61
N HIS A 93 7.90 10.55 14.84
CA HIS A 93 7.29 10.09 13.60
C HIS A 93 6.22 9.05 13.86
N LYS A 94 5.00 9.34 13.39
CA LYS A 94 3.83 8.48 13.55
C LYS A 94 3.51 7.78 12.24
N PHE A 95 4.27 6.73 11.97
CA PHE A 95 4.03 5.82 10.85
C PHE A 95 3.03 4.73 11.26
N VAL A 96 2.10 4.40 10.37
CA VAL A 96 1.27 3.19 10.45
C VAL A 96 1.45 2.40 9.15
N PRO A 97 2.20 1.28 9.16
CA PRO A 97 2.50 0.54 7.94
C PRO A 97 1.24 -0.15 7.40
N ILE A 98 1.11 -0.16 6.08
CA ILE A 98 0.00 -0.82 5.36
C ILE A 98 0.51 -1.86 4.35
N ALA A 99 1.76 -1.75 3.93
CA ALA A 99 2.46 -2.71 3.08
C ALA A 99 3.98 -2.61 3.31
N THR A 100 4.72 -3.59 2.81
CA THR A 100 6.19 -3.58 2.79
C THR A 100 6.74 -3.87 1.40
N SER A 101 7.98 -3.47 1.11
CA SER A 101 8.73 -4.06 -0.01
C SER A 101 9.24 -5.45 0.37
N GLY A 102 9.69 -6.23 -0.62
CA GLY A 102 10.38 -7.50 -0.35
C GLY A 102 11.72 -7.31 0.38
N ALA A 103 12.27 -6.09 0.37
CA ALA A 103 13.48 -5.72 1.09
C ALA A 103 13.20 -5.26 2.55
N GLY A 104 11.94 -5.02 2.91
CA GLY A 104 11.54 -4.60 4.26
C GLY A 104 11.29 -3.11 4.42
N ASP A 105 11.27 -2.33 3.34
CA ASP A 105 10.84 -0.93 3.39
C ASP A 105 9.35 -0.84 3.72
N TRP A 106 8.93 0.21 4.42
CA TRP A 106 7.52 0.37 4.78
C TRP A 106 6.83 1.32 3.83
N PHE A 107 5.63 0.93 3.41
CA PHE A 107 4.64 1.86 2.87
C PHE A 107 3.68 2.17 4.01
N ALA A 108 3.70 3.41 4.50
CA ALA A 108 3.04 3.78 5.75
C ALA A 108 2.17 5.02 5.61
N LEU A 109 1.05 5.03 6.35
CA LEU A 109 0.29 6.24 6.63
C LEU A 109 1.08 7.12 7.59
N TYR A 110 1.27 8.40 7.26
CA TYR A 110 2.09 9.33 8.05
C TYR A 110 1.23 10.41 8.72
N TYR A 111 0.96 10.21 10.01
CA TYR A 111 0.01 11.06 10.76
C TYR A 111 0.56 12.43 11.15
N ASN A 112 1.86 12.67 11.02
CA ASN A 112 2.43 14.00 11.29
C ASN A 112 1.99 15.04 10.25
N LEU A 113 1.60 14.60 9.05
CA LEU A 113 1.12 15.45 7.95
C LEU A 113 -0.37 15.27 7.66
N GLN A 114 -1.13 14.71 8.61
CA GLN A 114 -2.57 14.58 8.46
C GLN A 114 -3.25 15.95 8.33
N ASP A 115 -4.15 16.09 7.35
CA ASP A 115 -5.06 17.22 7.19
C ASP A 115 -6.51 16.72 6.99
N GLY A 116 -7.33 16.84 8.03
CA GLY A 116 -8.67 16.25 8.02
C GLY A 116 -8.64 14.72 7.86
N GLU A 117 -9.28 14.21 6.81
CA GLU A 117 -9.28 12.77 6.46
C GLU A 117 -8.11 12.37 5.55
N ASP A 118 -7.34 13.34 5.04
CA ASP A 118 -6.16 13.09 4.22
C ASP A 118 -4.98 12.74 5.12
N VAL A 119 -4.54 11.48 5.04
CA VAL A 119 -3.34 10.96 5.71
C VAL A 119 -2.36 10.52 4.62
N PRO A 120 -1.23 11.22 4.42
CA PRO A 120 -0.28 10.89 3.38
C PRO A 120 0.28 9.48 3.49
N VAL A 121 0.56 8.87 2.34
CA VAL A 121 1.30 7.60 2.25
C VAL A 121 2.75 7.90 1.92
N VAL A 122 3.66 7.30 2.68
CA VAL A 122 5.11 7.45 2.52
C VAL A 122 5.78 6.09 2.28
N LEU A 123 6.88 6.09 1.53
CA LEU A 123 7.88 5.02 1.53
C LEU A 123 8.93 5.35 2.58
N VAL A 124 9.16 4.46 3.53
CA VAL A 124 10.21 4.58 4.56
C VAL A 124 11.25 3.50 4.27
N TRP A 125 12.46 3.92 3.90
CA TRP A 125 13.55 3.00 3.63
C TRP A 125 14.02 2.35 4.93
N HIS A 126 14.31 1.06 4.89
CA HIS A 126 14.78 0.35 6.09
C HIS A 126 16.30 0.53 6.34
N ASP A 127 17.07 0.86 5.30
CA ASP A 127 18.54 0.93 5.30
C ASP A 127 19.09 2.35 5.05
N SER A 128 18.21 3.34 4.87
CA SER A 128 18.55 4.76 4.71
C SER A 128 17.71 5.60 5.66
N ASN A 129 18.29 6.65 6.25
CA ASN A 129 17.54 7.63 7.05
C ASN A 129 16.72 8.56 6.14
N GLU A 130 15.75 7.99 5.44
CA GLU A 130 14.92 8.68 4.46
C GLU A 130 13.50 8.11 4.47
N ALA A 131 12.52 9.00 4.35
CA ALA A 131 11.16 8.67 3.99
C ALA A 131 10.69 9.62 2.89
N CYS A 132 10.06 9.09 1.84
CA CYS A 132 9.54 9.85 0.70
C CYS A 132 8.02 9.83 0.67
N ILE A 133 7.41 10.99 0.45
CA ILE A 133 5.96 11.15 0.35
C ILE A 133 5.48 10.76 -1.04
N LEU A 134 4.67 9.71 -1.12
CA LEU A 134 4.19 9.15 -2.38
C LEU A 134 2.83 9.72 -2.81
N ALA A 135 1.94 9.93 -1.85
CA ALA A 135 0.56 10.33 -2.14
C ALA A 135 -0.08 11.12 -1.00
N LYS A 136 -1.04 11.98 -1.34
CA LYS A 136 -1.81 12.79 -0.37
C LYS A 136 -2.64 11.94 0.60
N ASN A 137 -3.19 10.85 0.11
CA ASN A 137 -4.04 9.94 0.87
C ASN A 137 -4.04 8.53 0.25
N LEU A 138 -4.77 7.59 0.87
CA LEU A 138 -4.84 6.21 0.42
C LEU A 138 -5.50 6.05 -0.97
N GLN A 139 -6.46 6.89 -1.35
CA GLN A 139 -7.09 6.84 -2.68
C GLN A 139 -6.07 7.20 -3.77
N ASP A 140 -5.33 8.29 -3.57
CA ASP A 140 -4.28 8.73 -4.50
C ASP A 140 -3.13 7.71 -4.56
N PHE A 141 -2.81 7.05 -3.45
CA PHE A 141 -1.84 5.96 -3.44
C PHE A 141 -2.31 4.75 -4.26
N ILE A 142 -3.57 4.33 -4.13
CA ILE A 142 -4.14 3.26 -4.96
C ILE A 142 -4.06 3.63 -6.44
N PHE A 143 -4.45 4.86 -6.78
CA PHE A 143 -4.39 5.35 -8.15
C PHE A 143 -2.96 5.35 -8.70
N LEU A 144 -1.99 5.85 -7.94
CA LEU A 144 -0.56 5.84 -8.27
C LEU A 144 -0.08 4.41 -8.58
N GLN A 145 -0.32 3.47 -7.67
CA GLN A 145 0.15 2.09 -7.80
C GLN A 145 -0.43 1.39 -9.04
N MET A 146 -1.70 1.65 -9.38
CA MET A 146 -2.29 1.11 -10.60
C MET A 146 -1.65 1.66 -11.89
N LEU A 147 -1.21 2.92 -11.90
CA LEU A 147 -0.49 3.50 -13.04
C LEU A 147 0.96 3.01 -13.11
N GLU A 148 1.65 2.96 -11.97
CA GLU A 148 3.05 2.53 -11.88
C GLU A 148 3.24 1.09 -12.37
N THR A 149 2.33 0.17 -12.05
CA THR A 149 2.43 -1.24 -12.49
C THR A 149 2.54 -1.39 -14.01
N VAL A 150 1.91 -0.50 -14.79
CA VAL A 150 1.94 -0.55 -16.26
C VAL A 150 2.94 0.43 -16.88
N THR A 151 3.70 1.14 -16.06
CA THR A 151 4.70 2.11 -16.50
C THR A 151 6.04 1.43 -16.74
N ASP A 152 6.61 1.63 -17.93
CA ASP A 152 7.94 1.14 -18.32
C ASP A 152 8.21 -0.33 -17.93
N MET A 153 7.21 -1.20 -18.11
CA MET A 153 7.26 -2.60 -17.66
C MET A 153 8.49 -3.34 -18.20
N ASP A 154 9.27 -3.94 -17.30
CA ASP A 154 10.40 -4.79 -17.68
C ASP A 154 9.89 -6.12 -18.26
N THR A 155 10.12 -6.30 -19.57
CA THR A 155 9.76 -7.54 -20.26
C THR A 155 10.45 -8.80 -19.72
N ASN A 156 11.57 -8.67 -19.01
CA ASN A 156 12.26 -9.79 -18.37
C ASN A 156 11.64 -10.16 -17.02
N TYR A 157 10.97 -9.20 -16.35
CA TYR A 157 10.36 -9.36 -15.03
C TYR A 157 8.98 -8.68 -15.00
N PRO A 158 7.99 -9.18 -15.78
CA PRO A 158 6.78 -8.42 -16.08
C PRO A 158 5.73 -8.40 -14.94
N GLY A 159 6.14 -8.72 -13.71
CA GLY A 159 5.29 -8.69 -12.52
C GLY A 159 4.11 -9.67 -12.54
N LEU A 160 3.27 -9.61 -11.49
CA LEU A 160 2.08 -10.45 -11.36
C LEU A 160 0.96 -10.05 -12.33
N LEU A 161 0.88 -8.77 -12.72
CA LEU A 161 -0.14 -8.27 -13.65
C LEU A 161 -0.05 -8.96 -15.02
N ALA A 162 1.15 -9.25 -15.50
CA ALA A 162 1.36 -9.93 -16.78
C ALA A 162 1.25 -11.47 -16.69
N SER A 163 0.93 -12.03 -15.50
CA SER A 163 0.75 -13.47 -15.35
C SER A 163 -0.56 -13.93 -16.00
N GLY A 164 -0.45 -14.48 -17.21
CA GLY A 164 -1.57 -14.93 -18.04
C GLY A 164 -2.09 -13.83 -18.97
N ASP A 165 -3.41 -13.64 -19.01
CA ASP A 165 -4.03 -12.57 -19.81
C ASP A 165 -3.97 -11.23 -19.05
N MET A 166 -3.01 -10.39 -19.43
CA MET A 166 -2.81 -9.08 -18.81
C MET A 166 -4.03 -8.15 -18.99
N ALA A 167 -4.70 -8.21 -20.14
CA ALA A 167 -5.86 -7.35 -20.39
C ALA A 167 -7.04 -7.75 -19.50
N ASP A 168 -7.26 -9.05 -19.29
CA ASP A 168 -8.26 -9.53 -18.33
C ASP A 168 -7.88 -9.14 -16.88
N ASN A 169 -6.60 -9.27 -16.52
CA ASN A 169 -6.11 -8.87 -15.19
C ASN A 169 -6.34 -7.38 -14.93
N CYS A 170 -5.96 -6.50 -15.88
CA CYS A 170 -6.23 -5.06 -15.81
C CYS A 170 -7.72 -4.76 -15.65
N ARG A 171 -8.57 -5.42 -16.44
CA ARG A 171 -10.04 -5.26 -16.37
C ARG A 171 -10.59 -5.66 -15.00
N LYS A 172 -10.18 -6.81 -14.47
CA LYS A 172 -10.62 -7.30 -13.15
C LYS A 172 -10.08 -6.41 -12.03
N TRP A 173 -8.85 -5.91 -12.17
CA TRP A 173 -8.25 -5.02 -11.18
C TRP A 173 -8.99 -3.68 -11.09
N LEU A 174 -9.27 -3.04 -12.24
CA LEU A 174 -10.13 -1.85 -12.27
C LEU A 174 -11.53 -2.15 -11.73
N GLN A 175 -12.12 -3.29 -12.07
CA GLN A 175 -13.44 -3.67 -11.57
C GLN A 175 -13.49 -3.79 -10.04
N SER A 176 -12.48 -4.38 -9.40
CA SER A 176 -12.44 -4.49 -7.94
C SER A 176 -12.06 -3.17 -7.24
N HIS A 177 -11.35 -2.27 -7.93
CA HIS A 177 -10.84 -1.03 -7.33
C HIS A 177 -11.69 0.22 -7.61
N ALA A 178 -12.57 0.18 -8.61
CA ALA A 178 -13.44 1.30 -8.96
C ALA A 178 -14.19 1.94 -7.77
N PRO A 179 -14.71 1.17 -6.78
CA PRO A 179 -15.39 1.76 -5.61
C PRO A 179 -14.50 2.68 -4.75
N TYR A 180 -13.18 2.58 -4.87
CA TYR A 180 -12.21 3.32 -4.06
C TYR A 180 -11.57 4.49 -4.80
N LEU A 181 -11.91 4.67 -6.08
CA LEU A 181 -11.36 5.70 -6.96
C LEU A 181 -12.41 6.75 -7.29
N THR A 182 -11.98 7.98 -7.56
CA THR A 182 -12.87 8.99 -8.16
C THR A 182 -13.28 8.58 -9.57
N ALA A 183 -14.39 9.11 -10.08
CA ALA A 183 -14.81 8.87 -11.47
C ALA A 183 -13.71 9.26 -12.47
N ARG A 184 -13.02 10.37 -12.20
CA ARG A 184 -11.90 10.84 -13.03
C ARG A 184 -10.72 9.87 -13.03
N GLN A 185 -10.31 9.38 -11.87
CA GLN A 185 -9.25 8.37 -11.76
C GLN A 185 -9.64 7.08 -12.49
N GLN A 186 -10.90 6.64 -12.39
CA GLN A 186 -11.39 5.46 -13.12
C GLN A 186 -11.27 5.62 -14.65
N GLU A 187 -11.62 6.78 -15.20
CA GLU A 187 -11.50 7.06 -16.64
C GLU A 187 -10.03 7.00 -17.11
N ILE A 188 -9.11 7.55 -16.31
CA ILE A 188 -7.69 7.54 -16.62
C ILE A 188 -7.13 6.13 -16.56
N ILE A 189 -7.40 5.38 -15.49
CA ILE A 189 -6.98 3.98 -15.37
C ILE A 189 -7.54 3.16 -16.53
N GLN A 190 -8.83 3.32 -16.88
CA GLN A 190 -9.42 2.61 -18.00
C GLN A 190 -8.71 2.91 -19.33
N SER A 191 -8.40 4.17 -19.59
CA SER A 191 -7.69 4.59 -20.81
C SER A 191 -6.26 4.05 -20.84
N THR A 192 -5.56 4.13 -19.71
CA THR A 192 -4.21 3.60 -19.52
C THR A 192 -4.16 2.09 -19.71
N PHE A 193 -5.07 1.34 -19.08
CA PHE A 193 -5.15 -0.11 -19.21
C PHE A 193 -5.52 -0.56 -20.62
N ALA A 194 -6.36 0.21 -21.32
CA ALA A 194 -6.66 -0.05 -22.73
C ALA A 194 -5.45 0.20 -23.65
N LYS A 195 -4.60 1.18 -23.33
CA LYS A 195 -3.30 1.40 -24.00
C LYS A 195 -2.29 0.30 -23.67
N GLY A 196 -2.34 -0.25 -22.46
CA GLY A 196 -1.53 -1.39 -22.00
C GLY A 196 -0.16 -1.02 -21.42
N THR A 197 0.33 0.21 -21.64
CA THR A 197 1.56 0.69 -21.01
C THR A 197 1.59 2.23 -20.93
N LEU A 198 2.34 2.74 -19.95
CA LEU A 198 2.74 4.13 -19.84
C LEU A 198 4.25 4.27 -19.91
N THR A 199 4.71 5.43 -20.33
CA THR A 199 6.08 5.89 -20.09
C THR A 199 6.16 6.65 -18.77
N SER A 200 7.34 6.70 -18.14
CA SER A 200 7.58 7.53 -16.96
C SER A 200 7.21 9.01 -17.14
N ALA A 201 7.33 9.54 -18.36
CA ALA A 201 6.93 10.91 -18.67
C ALA A 201 5.40 11.08 -18.61
N GLU A 202 4.65 10.15 -19.22
CA GLU A 202 3.18 10.18 -19.17
C GLU A 202 2.64 9.97 -17.77
N LEU A 203 3.28 9.07 -16.98
CA LEU A 203 2.95 8.91 -15.57
C LEU A 203 3.08 10.25 -14.83
N ARG A 204 4.23 10.92 -14.96
CA ARG A 204 4.48 12.21 -14.31
C ARG A 204 3.43 13.26 -14.69
N ASP A 205 3.12 13.39 -15.98
CA ASP A 205 2.12 14.35 -16.46
C ASP A 205 0.73 14.07 -15.86
N ILE A 206 0.35 12.80 -15.73
CA ILE A 206 -0.91 12.40 -15.09
C ILE A 206 -0.90 12.76 -13.60
N LEU A 207 0.17 12.43 -12.86
CA LEU A 207 0.22 12.67 -11.41
C LEU A 207 0.23 14.16 -11.08
N GLU A 208 0.96 14.98 -11.84
CA GLU A 208 0.97 16.44 -11.67
C GLU A 208 -0.42 17.05 -11.89
N ALA A 209 -1.16 16.55 -12.89
CA ALA A 209 -2.50 17.03 -13.21
C ALA A 209 -3.57 16.58 -12.20
N GLU A 210 -3.47 15.35 -11.66
CA GLU A 210 -4.59 14.70 -10.97
C GLU A 210 -4.42 14.60 -9.46
N ILE A 211 -3.19 14.50 -8.93
CA ILE A 211 -2.94 14.46 -7.48
C ILE A 211 -2.68 15.86 -6.94
N ASN A 212 -1.86 16.65 -7.65
CA ASN A 212 -1.49 18.03 -7.32
C ASN A 212 -1.25 18.26 -5.82
N PHE A 213 -0.30 17.52 -5.25
CA PHE A 213 0.04 17.57 -3.83
C PHE A 213 1.45 18.13 -3.66
N GLN A 214 1.55 19.27 -2.97
CA GLN A 214 2.82 20.03 -2.87
C GLN A 214 3.99 19.25 -2.23
N TRP A 215 3.69 18.19 -1.48
CA TRP A 215 4.68 17.36 -0.80
C TRP A 215 5.03 16.09 -1.56
N MET A 216 4.38 15.80 -2.68
CA MET A 216 4.67 14.60 -3.48
C MET A 216 6.15 14.60 -3.92
N ASP A 217 6.79 13.44 -3.83
CA ASP A 217 8.20 13.21 -4.11
C ASP A 217 9.18 13.96 -3.19
N SER A 218 8.70 14.59 -2.11
CA SER A 218 9.59 15.18 -1.11
C SER A 218 10.01 14.14 -0.07
N SER A 219 11.30 14.16 0.25
CA SER A 219 11.92 13.29 1.25
C SER A 219 12.24 14.03 2.55
N PHE A 220 12.21 13.30 3.66
CA PHE A 220 12.63 13.79 4.97
C PHE A 220 13.35 12.68 5.77
N PRO A 221 14.32 13.03 6.64
CA PRO A 221 14.92 12.07 7.56
C PRO A 221 13.92 11.71 8.68
N TYR A 222 14.04 10.50 9.20
CA TYR A 222 13.21 9.98 10.31
C TYR A 222 14.01 9.56 11.55
N GLN A 223 15.33 9.79 11.54
CA GLN A 223 16.27 9.55 12.63
C GLN A 223 17.03 10.86 12.91
N GLU A 224 17.42 11.09 14.18
CA GLU A 224 18.33 12.19 14.52
C GLU A 224 19.66 12.03 13.75
N GLU A 225 20.20 13.14 13.24
CA GLU A 225 21.57 13.15 12.69
C GLU A 225 22.56 12.89 13.84
N ILE A 226 23.34 11.80 13.73
CA ILE A 226 24.39 11.41 14.69
C ILE A 226 25.63 12.30 14.51
#